data_AF-A0A1B6CD50-F1
#
_entry.id   AF-A0A1B6CD50-F1
#
_cell.length_a   1.000
_cell.length_b   1.000
_cell.length_c   1.000
_cell.angle_alpha   90.00
_cell.angle_beta   90.00
_cell.angle_gamma   90.00
#
_symmetry.space_group_name_H-M   'P 1'
#
loop_
_entity.id
_entity.type
_entity.pdbx_description
1 polymer ?
#
loop_
_entity_poly.entity_id
_entity_poly.type
_entity_poly.pdbx_seq_one_letter_code
_entity_poly.pdbx_strand_id
1 'polypeptide(L)'
;MDDMKDKSIHLTAEKLAEEIKNMKIYKGFYGDLQKLVSSPCVKVDDFKATLLEGMKETGMETELRNTVFHWMRSHNNQEYFNSYTSKEPLAYLRKAQMQWEKRIHKSLNSMCTEIGVPLSRYRLA
;
A
#
# COMPACT_ATOMS: atom_id res chain seq x y z
N MET A 1 9.10 -23.42 9.60
CA MET A 1 8.16 -22.40 9.08
C MET A 1 8.48 -21.04 9.68
N ASP A 2 8.82 -20.95 10.97
CA ASP A 2 9.34 -19.73 11.60
C ASP A 2 10.65 -19.21 10.98
N ASP A 3 11.62 -20.08 10.68
CA ASP A 3 12.90 -19.65 10.06
C ASP A 3 12.73 -18.94 8.71
N MET A 4 11.68 -19.25 7.95
CA MET A 4 11.38 -18.58 6.68
C MET A 4 10.74 -17.20 6.90
N LYS A 5 9.97 -17.05 7.98
CA LYS A 5 9.32 -15.80 8.37
C LYS A 5 10.34 -14.82 8.95
N ASP A 6 11.28 -15.31 9.78
CA ASP A 6 12.39 -14.50 10.29
C ASP A 6 13.32 -14.02 9.17
N LYS A 7 13.67 -14.90 8.22
CA LYS A 7 14.42 -14.49 7.02
C LYS A 7 13.69 -13.42 6.22
N SER A 8 12.36 -13.52 6.08
CA SER A 8 11.55 -12.49 5.41
C SER A 8 11.56 -11.15 6.17
N ILE A 9 11.53 -11.17 7.50
CA ILE A 9 11.57 -9.96 8.33
C ILE A 9 12.94 -9.29 8.22
N HIS A 10 14.02 -10.07 8.28
CA HIS A 10 15.38 -9.54 8.12
C HIS A 10 15.60 -8.89 6.75
N LEU A 11 15.17 -9.53 5.67
CA LEU A 11 15.23 -8.97 4.32
C LEU A 11 14.42 -7.66 4.19
N THR A 12 13.24 -7.62 4.84
CA THR A 12 12.41 -6.41 4.85
C THR A 12 13.07 -5.28 5.64
N ALA A 13 13.68 -5.60 6.78
CA ALA A 13 14.41 -4.63 7.61
C ALA A 13 15.65 -4.07 6.89
N GLU A 14 16.39 -4.92 6.17
CA GLU A 14 17.54 -4.50 5.36
C GLU A 14 17.11 -3.59 4.21
N LYS A 15 16.07 -3.97 3.46
CA LYS A 15 15.50 -3.13 2.39
C LYS A 15 15.00 -1.80 2.93
N LEU A 16 14.28 -1.81 4.04
CA LEU A 16 13.80 -0.60 4.71
C LEU A 16 14.97 0.31 5.12
N ALA A 17 16.03 -0.24 5.69
CA ALA A 17 17.19 0.53 6.11
C ALA A 17 17.86 1.25 4.93
N GLU A 18 17.98 0.59 3.78
CA GLU A 18 18.50 1.21 2.55
C GLU A 18 17.55 2.27 1.99
N GLU A 19 16.24 2.04 2.03
CA GLU A 19 15.27 3.03 1.55
C GLU A 19 15.18 4.26 2.45
N ILE A 20 15.24 4.08 3.78
CA ILE A 20 15.25 5.19 4.74
C ILE A 20 16.42 6.13 4.45
N LYS A 21 17.61 5.63 4.13
CA LYS A 21 18.77 6.46 3.75
C LYS A 21 18.51 7.38 2.56
N ASN A 22 17.64 6.96 1.65
CA ASN A 22 17.25 7.71 0.46
C ASN A 22 16.06 8.66 0.69
N MET A 23 15.42 8.63 1.87
CA MET A 23 14.32 9.52 2.21
C MET A 23 14.82 10.92 2.58
N LYS A 24 13.99 11.93 2.27
CA LYS A 24 14.28 13.34 2.60
C LYS A 24 14.48 13.58 4.11
N ILE A 25 13.84 12.78 4.95
CA ILE A 25 13.91 12.89 6.41
C ILE A 25 15.26 12.41 6.98
N TYR A 26 15.99 11.58 6.25
CA TYR A 26 17.20 10.93 6.76
C TYR A 26 18.26 11.90 7.24
N LYS A 27 18.50 12.97 6.47
CA LYS A 27 19.54 13.95 6.79
C LYS A 27 19.27 14.68 8.13
N GLY A 28 18.01 15.03 8.37
CA GLY A 28 17.59 15.67 9.63
C GLY A 28 17.72 14.70 10.79
N PHE A 29 17.09 13.53 10.65
CA PHE A 29 17.13 12.46 11.64
C PHE A 29 18.57 12.05 12.01
N TYR A 30 19.45 11.86 11.03
CA TYR A 30 20.84 11.52 11.26
C TYR A 30 21.61 12.63 11.97
N GLY A 31 21.37 13.90 11.60
CA GLY A 31 21.98 15.05 12.27
C GLY A 31 21.57 15.15 13.73
N ASP A 32 20.30 14.91 14.05
CA ASP A 32 19.82 14.92 15.43
C ASP A 32 20.32 13.70 16.22
N LEU A 33 20.46 12.55 15.56
CA LEU A 33 21.06 11.35 16.16
C LEU A 33 22.53 11.60 16.51
N GLN A 34 23.28 12.30 15.65
CA GLN A 34 24.68 12.68 15.94
C GLN A 34 24.79 13.61 17.14
N LYS A 35 23.87 14.59 17.27
CA LYS A 35 23.81 15.47 18.45
C LYS A 35 23.48 14.67 19.71
N LEU A 36 22.54 13.73 19.62
CA LEU A 36 22.16 12.86 20.73
C LEU A 36 23.33 11.99 21.18
N VAL A 37 24.05 11.36 20.26
CA VAL A 37 25.24 10.54 20.55
C VAL A 37 26.38 11.39 21.15
N SER A 38 26.49 12.66 20.75
CA SER A 38 27.50 13.58 21.29
C SER A 38 27.09 14.20 22.63
N SER A 39 25.87 13.95 23.09
CA SER A 39 25.33 14.49 24.34
C SER A 39 25.79 13.66 25.54
N PRO A 40 25.89 14.25 26.74
CA PRO A 40 26.21 13.53 27.98
C PRO A 40 25.21 12.43 28.35
N CYS A 41 24.02 12.38 27.72
CA CYS A 41 23.03 11.35 27.96
C CYS A 41 23.41 9.98 27.40
N VAL A 42 24.32 9.90 26.42
CA VAL A 42 24.79 8.63 25.84
C VAL A 42 26.18 8.31 26.41
N LYS A 43 26.26 7.26 27.24
CA LYS A 43 27.49 6.85 27.92
C LYS A 43 28.23 5.82 27.10
N VAL A 44 29.55 5.93 27.01
CA VAL A 44 30.37 4.95 26.25
C VAL A 44 30.29 3.55 26.87
N ASP A 45 30.30 3.46 28.20
CA ASP A 45 30.28 2.19 28.94
C ASP A 45 28.99 1.38 28.73
N ASP A 46 27.87 2.08 28.48
CA ASP A 46 26.56 1.47 28.21
C ASP A 46 25.88 2.15 27.02
N PHE A 47 26.63 2.22 25.92
CA PHE A 47 26.23 2.98 24.73
C PHE A 47 24.88 2.56 24.19
N LYS A 48 24.64 1.24 24.10
CA LYS A 48 23.41 0.71 23.52
C LYS A 48 22.19 1.06 24.35
N ALA A 49 22.21 0.85 25.67
CA ALA A 49 21.03 1.10 26.49
C ALA A 49 20.77 2.60 26.62
N THR A 50 21.81 3.39 26.89
CA THR A 50 21.69 4.84 27.06
C THR A 50 21.30 5.57 25.77
N LEU A 51 21.75 5.10 24.60
CA LEU A 51 21.29 5.64 23.32
C LEU A 51 19.81 5.34 23.09
N LEU A 52 19.36 4.10 23.35
CA LEU A 52 17.94 3.73 23.19
C LEU A 52 17.04 4.50 24.16
N GLU A 53 17.50 4.73 25.38
CA GLU A 53 16.80 5.57 26.36
C GLU A 53 16.76 7.03 25.92
N GLY A 54 17.88 7.60 25.49
CA GLY A 54 17.94 8.96 24.94
C GLY A 54 17.05 9.13 23.71
N MET A 55 16.97 8.13 22.83
CA MET A 55 16.06 8.13 21.67
C MET A 55 14.57 8.09 22.08
N LYS A 56 14.23 7.46 23.21
CA LYS A 56 12.88 7.49 23.77
C LYS A 56 12.54 8.85 24.34
N GLU A 57 13.41 9.41 25.16
CA GLU A 57 13.20 10.70 25.83
C GLU A 57 13.09 11.85 24.83
N THR A 58 13.89 11.82 23.77
CA THR A 58 13.87 12.83 22.71
C THR A 58 12.74 12.64 21.68
N GLY A 59 12.02 11.51 21.73
CA GLY A 59 10.98 11.19 20.76
C GLY A 59 11.48 10.66 19.41
N MET A 60 12.80 10.52 19.20
CA MET A 60 13.39 9.99 17.98
C MET A 60 12.99 8.53 17.70
N GLU A 61 12.77 7.71 18.75
CA GLU A 61 12.23 6.35 18.56
C GLU A 61 10.84 6.41 17.90
N THR A 62 9.98 7.32 18.36
CA THR A 62 8.62 7.48 17.84
C THR A 62 8.64 7.96 16.40
N GLU A 63 9.52 8.92 16.06
CA GLU A 63 9.71 9.40 14.69
C GLU A 63 10.14 8.26 13.75
N LEU A 64 11.10 7.44 14.19
CA LEU A 64 11.56 6.29 13.42
C LEU A 64 10.43 5.26 13.24
N ARG A 65 9.69 4.93 14.31
CA ARG A 65 8.53 4.02 14.24
C ARG A 65 7.46 4.53 13.27
N ASN A 66 7.15 5.83 13.31
CA ASN A 66 6.19 6.44 12.40
C ASN A 66 6.67 6.35 10.95
N THR A 67 7.96 6.57 10.71
CA THR A 67 8.58 6.40 9.39
C THR A 67 8.41 4.96 8.90
N VAL A 68 8.72 3.96 9.73
CA VAL A 68 8.52 2.55 9.39
C VAL A 68 7.05 2.24 9.10
N PHE A 69 6.14 2.76 9.92
CA PHE A 69 4.70 2.56 9.73
C PHE A 69 4.22 3.13 8.40
N HIS A 70 4.59 4.36 8.07
CA HIS A 70 4.20 5.00 6.82
C HIS A 70 4.84 4.32 5.61
N TRP A 71 6.10 3.90 5.71
CA TRP A 71 6.78 3.13 4.68
C TRP A 71 6.09 1.77 4.44
N MET A 72 5.78 1.04 5.51
CA MET A 72 5.08 -0.24 5.40
C MET A 72 3.70 -0.05 4.76
N ARG A 73 2.98 1.01 5.14
CA ARG A 73 1.68 1.32 4.54
C ARG A 73 1.77 1.71 3.06
N SER A 74 2.80 2.46 2.65
CA SER A 74 2.99 2.83 1.24
C SER A 74 3.43 1.64 0.38
N HIS A 75 4.27 0.76 0.92
CA HIS A 75 4.76 -0.44 0.22
C HIS A 75 3.71 -1.54 0.13
N ASN A 76 2.92 -1.75 1.19
CA ASN A 76 1.79 -2.66 1.15
C ASN A 76 0.73 -2.15 0.16
N ASN A 77 0.59 -0.83 0.01
CA ASN A 77 -0.26 -0.24 -1.03
C ASN A 77 0.17 -0.53 -2.48
N GLN A 78 1.41 -0.96 -2.75
CA GLN A 78 1.75 -1.42 -4.11
C GLN A 78 1.09 -2.75 -4.46
N GLU A 79 0.88 -3.65 -3.49
CA GLU A 79 0.00 -4.81 -3.71
C GLU A 79 -1.47 -4.36 -3.85
N TYR A 80 -1.86 -3.27 -3.17
CA TYR A 80 -3.18 -2.66 -3.33
C TYR A 80 -3.37 -1.80 -4.60
N PHE A 81 -2.35 -1.52 -5.42
CA PHE A 81 -2.57 -0.92 -6.74
C PHE A 81 -3.18 -1.92 -7.73
N ASN A 82 -3.06 -3.24 -7.46
CA ASN A 82 -3.91 -4.27 -8.08
C ASN A 82 -5.30 -4.36 -7.43
N SER A 83 -5.55 -3.66 -6.32
CA SER A 83 -6.81 -3.70 -5.56
C SER A 83 -7.87 -2.68 -5.99
N TYR A 84 -7.68 -1.98 -7.11
CA TYR A 84 -8.86 -1.45 -7.83
C TYR A 84 -9.86 -2.56 -8.19
N THR A 85 -9.44 -3.84 -8.12
CA THR A 85 -10.29 -5.03 -8.18
C THR A 85 -10.90 -5.48 -6.84
N SER A 86 -10.44 -4.94 -5.70
CA SER A 86 -10.83 -5.39 -4.35
C SER A 86 -11.73 -4.42 -3.58
N LYS A 87 -11.99 -3.22 -4.09
CA LYS A 87 -13.06 -2.36 -3.57
C LYS A 87 -14.38 -2.81 -4.19
N GLU A 88 -15.02 -3.76 -3.50
CA GLU A 88 -16.29 -4.41 -3.83
C GLU A 88 -16.29 -5.11 -5.20
N PRO A 89 -16.46 -6.44 -5.27
CA PRO A 89 -16.56 -7.12 -6.55
C PRO A 89 -17.81 -6.61 -7.28
N LEU A 90 -17.61 -5.70 -8.23
CA LEU A 90 -18.63 -5.15 -9.16
C LEU A 90 -19.26 -6.24 -10.06
N ALA A 91 -19.07 -7.52 -9.73
CA ALA A 91 -19.72 -8.65 -10.35
C ALA A 91 -21.25 -8.48 -10.37
N TYR A 92 -21.86 -7.93 -9.31
CA TYR A 92 -23.29 -7.66 -9.29
C TYR A 92 -23.68 -6.58 -10.31
N LEU A 93 -22.89 -5.50 -10.41
CA LEU A 93 -23.13 -4.39 -11.33
C LEU A 93 -22.92 -4.81 -12.79
N ARG A 94 -21.88 -5.62 -13.07
CA ARG A 94 -21.66 -6.25 -14.38
C ARG A 94 -22.80 -7.20 -14.75
N LYS A 95 -23.30 -8.01 -13.80
CA LYS A 95 -24.47 -8.86 -14.02
C LYS A 95 -25.73 -8.03 -14.28
N ALA A 96 -25.94 -6.96 -13.52
CA ALA A 96 -27.06 -6.06 -13.71
C ALA A 96 -27.01 -5.39 -15.09
N GLN A 97 -25.84 -4.88 -15.49
CA GLN A 97 -25.59 -4.32 -16.83
C GLN A 97 -25.93 -5.34 -17.93
N MET A 98 -25.36 -6.55 -17.87
CA MET A 98 -25.60 -7.59 -18.87
C MET A 98 -27.09 -7.95 -18.99
N GLN A 99 -27.79 -8.06 -17.86
CA GLN A 99 -29.23 -8.33 -17.84
C GLN A 99 -30.03 -7.16 -18.42
N TRP A 100 -29.62 -5.93 -18.14
CA TRP A 100 -30.27 -4.73 -18.66
C TRP A 100 -30.08 -4.59 -20.16
N GLU A 101 -28.87 -4.81 -20.67
CA GLU A 101 -28.56 -4.85 -22.11
C GLU A 101 -29.39 -5.92 -22.83
N LYS A 102 -29.49 -7.13 -22.27
CA LYS A 102 -30.35 -8.20 -22.81
C LYS A 102 -31.82 -7.80 -22.87
N ARG A 103 -32.34 -7.12 -21.84
CA ARG A 103 -33.74 -6.65 -21.81
C ARG A 103 -33.99 -5.56 -22.86
N ILE A 104 -33.09 -4.59 -22.97
CA ILE A 104 -33.16 -3.52 -23.99
C ILE A 104 -33.16 -4.14 -25.38
N HIS A 105 -32.23 -5.08 -25.65
CA HIS A 105 -32.13 -5.74 -26.94
C HIS A 105 -33.43 -6.51 -27.30
N LYS A 106 -34.02 -7.24 -26.33
CA LYS A 106 -35.31 -7.94 -26.55
C LYS A 106 -36.45 -6.97 -26.83
N SER A 107 -36.55 -5.88 -26.08
CA SER A 107 -37.58 -4.85 -26.29
C SER A 107 -37.46 -4.22 -27.67
N LEU A 108 -36.23 -3.85 -28.07
CA LEU A 108 -35.95 -3.26 -29.36
C LEU A 108 -36.29 -4.21 -30.50
N ASN A 109 -35.90 -5.50 -30.41
CA ASN A 109 -36.29 -6.52 -31.39
C ASN A 109 -37.80 -6.72 -31.48
N SER A 110 -38.51 -6.65 -30.35
CA SER A 110 -39.98 -6.73 -30.35
C SER A 110 -40.60 -5.57 -31.12
N MET A 111 -40.19 -4.33 -30.81
CA MET A 111 -40.67 -3.14 -31.50
C MET A 111 -40.36 -3.19 -33.00
N CYS A 112 -39.14 -3.58 -33.37
CA CYS A 112 -38.72 -3.72 -34.76
C CYS A 112 -39.50 -4.80 -35.53
N THR A 113 -39.86 -5.89 -34.86
CA THR A 113 -40.76 -6.91 -35.43
C THR A 113 -42.15 -6.34 -35.67
N GLU A 114 -42.67 -5.54 -34.74
CA GLU A 114 -44.00 -4.91 -34.85
C GLU A 114 -44.08 -3.90 -36.01
N ILE A 115 -43.03 -3.09 -36.22
CA ILE A 115 -42.97 -2.11 -37.32
C ILE A 115 -42.41 -2.68 -38.63
N GLY A 116 -42.09 -3.98 -38.68
CA GLY A 116 -41.56 -4.65 -39.89
C GLY A 116 -40.14 -4.20 -40.31
N VAL A 117 -39.37 -3.60 -39.40
CA VAL A 117 -38.01 -3.11 -39.68
C VAL A 117 -36.97 -4.07 -39.09
N PRO A 118 -36.02 -4.61 -39.88
CA PRO A 118 -34.97 -5.48 -39.35
C PRO A 118 -33.90 -4.66 -38.62
N LEU A 119 -33.61 -5.00 -37.36
CA LEU A 119 -32.43 -4.48 -36.66
C LEU A 119 -31.15 -5.09 -37.22
N SER A 120 -30.14 -4.24 -37.40
CA SER A 120 -28.76 -4.62 -37.69
C SER A 120 -28.31 -5.70 -36.71
N ARG A 121 -28.12 -6.94 -37.20
CA ARG A 121 -27.64 -8.06 -36.40
C ARG A 121 -26.30 -7.71 -35.74
N TYR A 122 -26.10 -8.16 -34.51
CA TYR A 122 -24.79 -8.13 -33.85
C TYR A 122 -23.77 -8.81 -34.78
N ARG A 123 -22.79 -8.06 -35.28
CA ARG A 123 -21.66 -8.67 -36.00
C ARG A 123 -20.76 -9.27 -34.93
N LEU A 124 -20.72 -10.60 -34.86
CA LEU A 124 -19.64 -11.31 -34.19
C LEU A 124 -18.34 -10.87 -34.89
N ALA A 125 -17.51 -10.12 -34.18
CA ALA A 125 -16.12 -9.89 -34.53
C ALA A 125 -15.29 -11.11 -34.10
#